data_AF-A0ABD5PTE1-F1
#
_entry.id   AF-A0ABD5PTE1-F1
#
_cell.length_a   1.000
_cell.length_b   1.000
_cell.length_c   1.000
_cell.angle_alpha   90.00
_cell.angle_beta   90.00
_cell.angle_gamma   90.00
#
_symmetry.space_group_name_H-M   'P 1'
#
loop_
_entity.id
_entity.type
_entity.pdbx_description
1 polymer ?
#
loop_
_entity_poly.entity_id
_entity_poly.type
_entity_poly.pdbx_seq_one_letter_code
_entity_poly.pdbx_strand_id
1 'polypeptide(L)'
;MSSTPQETETHEVTLSREEQWVVHHVLSTRVDDALDDDESPPDWTLELVETIESGAETLTGYQARRLHDALGEYVDQDETPQQDVVHGSAVLTRLEEFLEAEH
;
A
#
# COMPACT_ATOMS: atom_id res chain seq x y z
N MET A 1 -14.29 6.41 -24.80
CA MET A 1 -13.83 5.53 -23.71
C MET A 1 -12.32 5.45 -23.85
N SER A 2 -11.61 6.41 -23.26
CA SER A 2 -10.14 6.39 -23.25
C SER A 2 -9.76 5.61 -22.01
N SER A 3 -9.33 4.36 -22.19
CA SER A 3 -8.65 3.62 -21.13
C SER A 3 -7.32 4.31 -20.89
N THR A 4 -7.14 4.96 -19.74
CA THR A 4 -5.87 5.57 -19.36
C THR A 4 -4.86 4.44 -19.18
N PRO A 5 -3.80 4.35 -20.00
CA PRO A 5 -2.79 3.28 -19.90
C PRO A 5 -2.07 3.26 -18.53
N GLN A 6 -2.11 4.39 -17.84
CA GLN A 6 -1.42 4.71 -16.59
C GLN A 6 -1.76 3.76 -15.44
N GLU A 7 -2.99 3.24 -15.36
CA GLU A 7 -3.37 2.31 -14.28
C GLU A 7 -2.64 0.95 -14.34
N THR A 8 -2.03 0.63 -15.48
CA THR A 8 -1.26 -0.61 -15.70
C THR A 8 0.24 -0.37 -15.85
N GLU A 9 0.68 0.88 -15.88
CA GLU A 9 2.10 1.22 -15.84
C GLU A 9 2.64 0.96 -14.43
N THR A 10 3.75 0.24 -14.34
CA THR A 10 4.38 -0.12 -13.07
C THR A 10 5.56 0.80 -12.77
N HIS A 11 5.65 1.25 -11.52
CA HIS A 11 6.62 2.23 -11.06
C HIS A 11 7.38 1.73 -9.86
N GLU A 12 8.68 2.04 -9.81
CA GLU A 12 9.58 1.56 -8.78
C GLU A 12 9.33 2.26 -7.43
N VAL A 13 9.03 1.48 -6.40
CA VAL A 13 8.85 1.86 -5.01
C VAL A 13 9.77 0.96 -4.18
N THR A 14 11.00 1.43 -3.95
CA THR A 14 11.95 0.73 -3.07
C THR A 14 11.61 0.99 -1.61
N LEU A 15 11.28 -0.07 -0.89
CA LEU A 15 10.99 -0.05 0.55
C LEU A 15 12.19 -0.56 1.34
N SER A 16 12.49 0.08 2.47
CA SER A 16 13.36 -0.51 3.49
C SER A 16 12.72 -1.76 4.10
N ARG A 17 13.49 -2.55 4.86
CA ARG A 17 12.93 -3.73 5.55
C ARG A 17 11.83 -3.33 6.54
N GLU A 18 12.03 -2.24 7.26
CA GLU A 18 11.08 -1.70 8.22
C GLU A 18 9.83 -1.16 7.52
N GLU A 19 10.00 -0.43 6.43
CA GLU A 19 8.90 0.05 5.59
C GLU A 19 8.09 -1.13 4.99
N GLN A 20 8.77 -2.16 4.50
CA GLN A 20 8.15 -3.39 3.99
C GLN A 20 7.35 -4.10 5.08
N TRP A 21 7.86 -4.13 6.31
CA TRP A 21 7.15 -4.74 7.44
C TRP A 21 5.86 -3.98 7.77
N VAL A 22 5.90 -2.65 7.83
CA VAL A 22 4.70 -1.83 8.08
C VAL A 22 3.67 -2.00 6.97
N VAL A 23 4.10 -1.95 5.71
CA VAL A 23 3.20 -2.17 4.56
C VAL A 23 2.56 -3.56 4.62
N HIS A 24 3.36 -4.60 4.88
CA HIS A 24 2.85 -5.97 4.98
C HIS A 24 1.88 -6.13 6.15
N HIS A 25 2.18 -5.51 7.30
CA HIS A 25 1.29 -5.51 8.46
C HIS A 25 -0.07 -4.90 8.14
N VAL A 26 -0.11 -3.70 7.54
CA VAL A 26 -1.36 -3.03 7.16
C VAL A 26 -2.19 -3.87 6.19
N LEU A 27 -1.55 -4.46 5.18
CA LEU A 27 -2.24 -5.29 4.21
C LEU A 27 -2.76 -6.59 4.83
N SER A 28 -1.97 -7.22 5.71
CA SER A 28 -2.35 -8.44 6.41
C SER A 28 -3.51 -8.21 7.37
N THR A 29 -3.48 -7.12 8.14
CA THR A 29 -4.60 -6.73 9.01
C THR A 29 -5.87 -6.53 8.20
N ARG A 30 -5.80 -5.88 7.03
CA ARG A 30 -6.97 -5.71 6.17
C ARG A 30 -7.53 -7.03 5.63
N VAL A 31 -6.65 -7.99 5.34
CA VAL A 31 -7.07 -9.35 4.95
C VAL A 31 -7.75 -10.05 6.12
N ASP A 32 -7.13 -10.00 7.30
CA ASP A 32 -7.66 -10.62 8.52
C ASP A 32 -9.03 -10.02 8.90
N ASP A 33 -9.17 -8.70 8.86
CA ASP A 33 -10.44 -8.00 9.16
C ASP A 33 -11.56 -8.47 8.22
N ALA A 34 -11.29 -8.57 6.91
CA ALA A 34 -12.28 -9.06 5.95
C ALA A 34 -12.68 -10.52 6.22
N LEU A 35 -11.72 -11.36 6.63
CA LEU A 35 -12.00 -12.76 6.97
C LEU A 35 -12.79 -12.89 8.28
N ASP A 36 -12.50 -12.04 9.27
CA ASP A 36 -13.23 -11.99 10.54
C ASP A 36 -14.69 -11.53 10.37
N ASP A 37 -14.96 -10.72 9.34
CA ASP A 37 -16.30 -10.29 8.95
C ASP A 37 -17.04 -11.28 8.01
N ASP A 38 -16.51 -12.49 7.80
CA ASP A 38 -17.02 -13.50 6.83
C ASP A 38 -17.08 -12.96 5.37
N GLU A 39 -16.27 -11.94 5.04
CA GLU A 39 -16.15 -11.35 3.72
C GLU A 39 -14.91 -11.87 2.97
N SER A 40 -14.87 -11.64 1.65
CA SER A 40 -13.67 -11.91 0.86
C SER A 40 -12.78 -10.66 0.82
N PRO A 41 -11.48 -10.77 1.12
CA PRO A 41 -10.55 -9.66 0.99
C PRO A 41 -10.59 -9.07 -0.42
N PRO A 42 -10.43 -7.75 -0.57
CA PRO A 42 -10.34 -7.14 -1.90
C PRO A 42 -9.16 -7.70 -2.69
N ASP A 43 -9.37 -8.00 -3.98
CA ASP A 43 -8.31 -8.56 -4.86
C ASP A 43 -7.03 -7.72 -4.87
N TRP A 44 -7.18 -6.39 -4.87
CA TRP A 44 -6.05 -5.45 -4.85
C TRP A 44 -5.17 -5.61 -3.61
N THR A 45 -5.76 -6.00 -2.47
CA THR A 45 -5.03 -6.21 -1.22
C THR A 45 -4.19 -7.47 -1.32
N LEU A 46 -4.75 -8.55 -1.87
CA LEU A 46 -4.03 -9.81 -2.09
C LEU A 46 -2.88 -9.65 -3.10
N GLU A 47 -3.13 -8.93 -4.21
CA GLU A 47 -2.11 -8.61 -5.20
C GLU A 47 -0.94 -7.80 -4.61
N LEU A 48 -1.25 -6.82 -3.75
CA LEU A 48 -0.22 -6.05 -3.05
C LEU A 48 0.56 -6.89 -2.05
N VAL A 49 -0.08 -7.78 -1.29
CA VAL A 49 0.62 -8.71 -0.39
C VAL A 49 1.61 -9.56 -1.19
N GLU A 50 1.16 -10.17 -2.29
CA GLU A 50 2.04 -10.99 -3.14
C GLU A 50 3.20 -10.17 -3.71
N THR A 51 2.92 -8.95 -4.16
CA THR A 51 3.94 -8.03 -4.69
C THR A 51 5.00 -7.73 -3.63
N ILE A 52 4.58 -7.38 -2.42
CA ILE A 52 5.47 -7.04 -1.30
C ILE A 52 6.25 -8.27 -0.83
N GLU A 53 5.62 -9.45 -0.73
CA GLU A 53 6.26 -10.69 -0.30
C GLU A 53 7.27 -11.24 -1.31
N SER A 54 6.98 -11.08 -2.60
CA SER A 54 7.92 -11.43 -3.66
C SER A 54 9.17 -10.55 -3.69
N GLY A 55 9.15 -9.44 -2.94
CA GLY A 55 10.18 -8.40 -2.99
C GLY A 55 10.15 -7.61 -4.29
N ALA A 56 9.03 -7.66 -5.03
CA ALA A 56 8.84 -6.81 -6.18
C ALA A 56 8.76 -5.35 -5.71
N GLU A 57 9.61 -4.52 -6.30
CA GLU A 57 9.71 -3.10 -5.98
C GLU A 57 8.84 -2.28 -6.93
N THR A 58 7.84 -2.84 -7.60
CA THR A 58 7.07 -2.09 -8.60
C THR A 58 5.58 -2.16 -8.33
N LEU A 59 4.93 -1.00 -8.25
CA LEU A 59 3.49 -0.85 -8.05
C LEU A 59 2.85 -0.17 -9.26
N THR A 60 1.61 -0.53 -9.60
CA THR A 60 0.82 0.28 -10.52
C THR A 60 0.28 1.55 -9.86
N GLY A 61 -0.14 2.55 -10.65
CA GLY A 61 -0.84 3.73 -10.15
C GLY A 61 -2.04 3.39 -9.26
N TYR A 62 -2.83 2.39 -9.68
CA TYR A 62 -3.95 1.88 -8.91
C TYR A 62 -3.52 1.28 -7.56
N GLN A 63 -2.50 0.42 -7.56
CA GLN A 63 -1.97 -0.22 -6.35
C GLN A 63 -1.37 0.81 -5.39
N ALA A 64 -0.60 1.77 -5.91
CA ALA A 64 0.00 2.84 -5.12
C ALA A 64 -1.06 3.71 -4.45
N ARG A 65 -2.15 4.03 -5.14
CA ARG A 65 -3.25 4.81 -4.56
C ARG A 65 -3.99 4.05 -3.47
N ARG A 66 -4.28 2.77 -3.70
CA ARG A 66 -4.89 1.91 -2.67
C ARG A 66 -4.01 1.76 -1.44
N LEU A 67 -2.70 1.60 -1.65
CA LEU A 67 -1.73 1.51 -0.57
C LEU A 67 -1.62 2.84 0.19
N HIS A 68 -1.62 3.98 -0.52
CA HIS A 68 -1.62 5.32 0.10
C HIS A 68 -2.83 5.50 1.00
N ASP A 69 -4.04 5.22 0.52
CA ASP A 69 -5.26 5.34 1.31
C ASP A 69 -5.20 4.46 2.57
N ALA A 70 -4.78 3.19 2.43
CA ALA A 70 -4.72 2.24 3.54
C ALA A 70 -3.63 2.59 4.58
N LEU A 71 -2.45 3.01 4.12
CA LEU A 71 -1.39 3.48 5.03
C LEU A 71 -1.78 4.77 5.73
N GLY A 72 -2.49 5.68 5.05
CA GLY A 72 -2.97 6.93 5.63
C GLY A 72 -3.92 6.65 6.78
N GLU A 73 -4.91 5.78 6.56
CA GLU A 73 -5.84 5.36 7.59
C GLU A 73 -5.13 4.73 8.79
N TYR A 74 -4.13 3.88 8.57
CA TYR A 74 -3.35 3.26 9.64
C TYR A 74 -2.50 4.27 10.41
N VAL A 75 -1.75 5.13 9.72
CA VAL A 75 -0.85 6.11 10.36
C VAL A 75 -1.63 7.16 11.18
N ASP A 76 -2.85 7.49 10.77
CA ASP A 76 -3.72 8.46 11.45
C ASP A 76 -4.40 7.90 12.71
N GLN A 77 -4.30 6.58 12.98
CA GLN A 77 -4.85 5.99 14.20
C GLN A 77 -4.00 6.32 15.43
N ASP A 78 -4.65 6.78 16.50
CA ASP A 78 -3.99 7.10 17.79
C ASP A 78 -3.28 5.89 18.42
N GLU A 79 -3.71 4.68 18.08
CA GLU A 79 -3.18 3.42 18.61
C GLU A 79 -1.94 2.93 17.86
N THR A 80 -1.61 3.56 16.73
CA THR A 80 -0.49 3.13 15.87
C THR A 80 0.85 3.38 16.56
N PRO A 81 1.72 2.36 16.66
CA PRO A 81 3.02 2.51 17.28
C PRO A 81 3.84 3.61 16.61
N GLN A 82 4.53 4.42 17.41
CA GLN A 82 5.28 5.58 16.90
C GLN A 82 6.34 5.20 15.84
N GLN A 83 6.92 4.00 15.94
CA GLN A 83 7.88 3.49 14.95
C GLN A 83 7.19 3.25 13.60
N ASP A 84 5.98 2.69 13.63
CA ASP A 84 5.21 2.39 12.43
C ASP A 84 4.69 3.68 11.80
N VAL A 85 4.33 4.71 12.60
CA VAL A 85 4.03 6.06 12.11
C VAL A 85 5.20 6.63 11.31
N VAL A 86 6.44 6.52 11.81
CA VAL A 86 7.62 7.07 11.13
C VAL A 86 7.85 6.38 9.78
N HIS A 87 7.81 5.06 9.76
CA HIS A 87 8.04 4.29 8.54
C HIS A 87 6.87 4.42 7.55
N GLY A 88 5.63 4.33 8.02
CA GLY A 88 4.43 4.51 7.22
C GLY A 88 4.34 5.90 6.60
N SER A 89 4.65 6.97 7.36
CA SER A 89 4.68 8.34 6.83
C SER A 89 5.74 8.54 5.74
N ALA A 90 6.89 7.88 5.88
CA ALA A 90 7.93 7.93 4.85
C ALA A 90 7.46 7.24 3.55
N VAL A 91 6.74 6.12 3.65
CA VAL A 91 6.14 5.46 2.49
C VAL A 91 5.05 6.33 1.87
N LEU A 92 4.16 6.92 2.68
CA LEU A 92 3.11 7.85 2.22
C LEU A 92 3.68 9.00 1.40
N THR A 93 4.74 9.64 1.89
CA THR A 93 5.40 10.75 1.17
C THR A 93 5.88 10.30 -0.22
N ARG A 94 6.47 9.10 -0.33
CA ARG A 94 6.93 8.57 -1.63
C ARG A 94 5.77 8.23 -2.56
N LEU A 95 4.69 7.67 -2.02
CA LEU A 95 3.48 7.38 -2.80
C LEU A 95 2.80 8.67 -3.28
N GLU A 96 2.80 9.73 -2.48
CA GLU A 96 2.29 11.05 -2.88
C GLU A 96 3.10 11.66 -4.01
N GLU A 97 4.44 11.70 -3.88
CA GLU A 97 5.33 12.17 -4.94
C GLU A 97 5.11 11.40 -6.26
N PHE A 98 4.90 10.09 -6.14
CA PHE A 98 4.60 9.23 -7.28
C PHE A 98 3.24 9.57 -7.93
N LEU A 99 2.16 9.62 -7.13
CA LEU A 99 0.81 9.88 -7.61
C LEU A 99 0.64 11.30 -8.17
N GLU A 100 1.38 12.27 -7.66
CA GLU A 100 1.43 13.64 -8.19
C GLU A 100 2.15 13.72 -9.54
N ALA A 101 3.18 12.87 -9.76
CA ALA A 101 3.91 12.82 -11.02
C ALA A 101 3.11 12.19 -12.17
N GLU A 102 2.03 11.46 -11.89
CA GLU A 102 1.11 10.91 -12.90
C GLU A 102 0.14 11.94 -13.50
N HIS A 103 0.14 13.18 -12.99
CA HIS A 103 -0.93 14.17 -13.21
C HIS A 103 -0.60 15.34 -14.17
#